data_AF-A0A8D6SWK8-F1
#
_entry.id   AF-A0A8D6SWK8-F1
#
_cell.length_a   1.000
_cell.length_b   1.000
_cell.length_c   1.000
_cell.angle_alpha   90.00
_cell.angle_beta   90.00
_cell.angle_gamma   90.00
#
_symmetry.space_group_name_H-M   'P 1'
#
loop_
_entity.id
_entity.type
_entity.pdbx_description
1 polymer ?
#
loop_
_entity_poly.entity_id
_entity_poly.type
_entity_poly.pdbx_seq_one_letter_code
_entity_poly.pdbx_strand_id
1 'polypeptide(L)'
;MIKKIKSNKGYIFTFEAVIVAFIFLSIFYLGYSIYSHNLLTGIEEKRDTEQFHKALLLKDLFLKKYEFPGNYKEDYIQNFTDILNLNEKTFDPINNFTNDSGKFCFVIYPNEFDDMLDNSNISLNKITFTFNGYNFTVYSNVFSNISLISLPNISNANTIIYFKENAYIPKITGITKNKSEVNLYGCNGDHIYFRICDGNVISASARVITDNRNIFSSWSDWRYAAPILVINRLNIPLNDYDIKVIFDSRSYINDGLMKPDCGDIRFIDSNGNELNYWIEPNTINTQRTVVWVKVNLAPNEHKLIYMLYGNPNAKSKSNGENTFVFFDNFSEENLNKWIYNFRNPLFINDTYPNGINFTYLSLDYNYYNVNNLTNDNEIYITTGNYDSHTAVRFRANFHKRYEEWGGYYHGYTIYDRQMVSNYHWGGEFLRFESSTTDENHIEYRILPDNLYNNWNTYEIQRNENNNVNLLINDNEFWSLSNYVYNGNLPVSFYAREYDTSQGGGYNPPDSEKNGNISIDWVFVRKYYEPEPDVRWLASEVIFTVNGYVYRKPLLTVLQPIDITPNIKSGINKIEILSSPLPVEFKIETDDNTDFYYLTLSPRNITIMVNPND
;
A
#
# COMPACT_ATOMS: atom_id res chain seq x y z
N MET A 1 5.54 -35.23 -48.55
CA MET A 1 5.11 -36.63 -48.73
C MET A 1 4.50 -37.10 -47.39
N ILE A 2 3.20 -36.93 -47.22
CA ILE A 2 2.51 -37.09 -45.92
C ILE A 2 2.44 -38.58 -45.57
N LYS A 3 3.13 -39.00 -44.51
CA LYS A 3 3.09 -40.38 -43.99
C LYS A 3 1.68 -40.69 -43.48
N LYS A 4 0.97 -41.51 -44.25
CA LYS A 4 -0.35 -42.05 -43.91
C LYS A 4 -0.18 -43.19 -42.90
N ILE A 5 -0.83 -43.08 -41.75
CA ILE A 5 -0.86 -44.15 -40.74
C ILE A 5 -2.06 -45.04 -41.05
N LYS A 6 -1.82 -46.33 -41.27
CA LYS A 6 -2.84 -47.30 -41.66
C LYS A 6 -3.09 -48.28 -40.51
N SER A 7 -4.32 -48.33 -40.02
CA SER A 7 -4.75 -49.29 -38.99
C SER A 7 -4.81 -50.71 -39.57
N ASN A 8 -4.61 -51.74 -38.73
CA ASN A 8 -4.80 -53.15 -39.08
C ASN A 8 -6.23 -53.49 -39.57
N LYS A 9 -7.21 -52.59 -39.36
CA LYS A 9 -8.58 -52.68 -39.91
C LYS A 9 -8.81 -51.85 -41.18
N GLY A 10 -7.77 -51.27 -41.79
CA GLY A 10 -7.84 -50.61 -43.11
C GLY A 10 -8.05 -49.10 -43.12
N TYR A 11 -8.28 -48.45 -41.97
CA TYR A 11 -8.46 -46.99 -41.89
C TYR A 11 -7.15 -46.23 -42.12
N ILE A 12 -7.21 -45.16 -42.92
CA ILE A 12 -6.07 -44.30 -43.28
C ILE A 12 -6.26 -42.94 -42.61
N PHE A 13 -5.36 -42.55 -41.71
CA PHE A 13 -5.33 -41.22 -41.10
C PHE A 13 -4.13 -40.42 -41.60
N THR A 14 -4.34 -39.14 -41.90
CA THR A 14 -3.24 -38.19 -42.16
C THR A 14 -2.74 -37.62 -40.84
N PHE A 15 -1.44 -37.32 -40.76
CA PHE A 15 -0.84 -36.78 -39.55
C PHE A 15 -1.45 -35.42 -39.15
N GLU A 16 -1.84 -34.61 -40.14
CA GLU A 16 -2.57 -33.36 -39.92
C GLU A 16 -3.93 -33.57 -39.25
N ALA A 17 -4.69 -34.61 -39.64
CA ALA A 17 -5.98 -34.92 -39.00
C ALA A 17 -5.83 -35.34 -37.54
N VAL A 18 -4.73 -36.03 -37.21
CA VAL A 18 -4.39 -36.39 -35.82
C VAL A 18 -4.03 -35.15 -35.01
N ILE A 19 -3.20 -34.25 -35.55
CA ILE A 19 -2.84 -32.99 -34.89
C ILE A 19 -4.08 -32.12 -34.64
N VAL A 20 -4.95 -31.95 -35.64
CA VAL A 20 -6.18 -31.17 -35.50
C VAL A 20 -7.10 -31.79 -34.43
N ALA A 21 -7.21 -33.12 -34.37
CA ALA A 21 -7.96 -33.80 -33.32
C ALA A 21 -7.38 -33.55 -31.93
N PHE A 22 -6.05 -33.56 -31.77
CA PHE A 22 -5.39 -33.25 -30.50
C PHE A 22 -5.58 -31.78 -30.09
N ILE A 23 -5.47 -30.84 -31.02
CA ILE A 23 -5.73 -29.41 -30.75
C ILE A 23 -7.17 -29.22 -30.29
N PHE A 24 -8.14 -29.84 -30.97
CA PHE A 24 -9.55 -29.79 -30.55
C PHE A 24 -9.76 -30.39 -29.17
N LEU A 25 -9.13 -31.53 -28.88
CA LEU A 25 -9.20 -32.18 -27.56
C LEU A 25 -8.60 -31.30 -26.46
N SER A 26 -7.46 -30.64 -26.74
CA SER A 26 -6.79 -29.73 -25.81
C SER A 26 -7.64 -28.49 -25.52
N ILE A 27 -8.27 -27.89 -26.53
CA ILE A 27 -9.18 -26.74 -26.34
C ILE A 27 -10.39 -27.16 -25.49
N PHE A 28 -11.00 -28.31 -25.80
CA PHE A 28 -12.11 -28.85 -25.01
C PHE A 28 -11.71 -29.13 -23.56
N TYR A 29 -10.52 -29.71 -23.36
CA TYR A 29 -10.00 -29.99 -22.03
C TYR A 29 -9.70 -28.73 -21.24
N LEU A 30 -9.11 -27.69 -21.87
CA LEU A 30 -8.85 -26.41 -21.22
C LEU A 30 -10.16 -25.70 -20.84
N GLY A 31 -11.13 -25.67 -21.75
CA GLY A 31 -12.45 -25.10 -21.48
C GLY A 31 -13.18 -25.83 -20.36
N TYR A 32 -13.14 -27.17 -20.37
CA TYR A 32 -13.72 -27.99 -19.30
C TYR A 32 -12.99 -27.79 -17.97
N SER A 33 -11.66 -27.68 -17.98
CA SER A 33 -10.86 -27.41 -16.78
C SER A 33 -11.20 -26.05 -16.17
N ILE A 34 -11.27 -24.98 -16.97
CA ILE A 34 -11.64 -23.64 -16.51
C ILE A 34 -13.08 -23.62 -15.97
N TYR A 35 -14.01 -24.25 -16.70
CA TYR A 35 -15.40 -24.36 -16.25
C TYR A 35 -15.51 -25.15 -14.94
N SER A 36 -14.81 -26.28 -14.83
CA SER A 36 -14.81 -27.12 -13.63
C SER A 36 -14.17 -26.40 -12.43
N HIS A 37 -13.09 -25.64 -12.65
CA HIS A 37 -12.45 -24.86 -11.59
C HIS A 37 -13.39 -23.77 -11.08
N ASN A 38 -13.95 -22.94 -11.96
CA ASN A 38 -14.90 -21.90 -11.57
C ASN A 38 -16.17 -22.47 -10.89
N LEU A 39 -16.65 -23.63 -11.36
CA LEU A 39 -17.78 -24.32 -10.74
C LEU A 39 -17.42 -24.84 -9.35
N LEU A 40 -16.25 -25.46 -9.17
CA LEU A 40 -15.76 -25.93 -7.87
C LEU A 40 -15.53 -24.76 -6.92
N THR A 41 -14.90 -23.68 -7.36
CA THR A 41 -14.71 -22.45 -6.57
C THR A 41 -16.06 -21.87 -6.14
N GLY A 42 -17.04 -21.77 -7.05
CA GLY A 42 -18.38 -21.29 -6.70
C GLY A 42 -19.15 -22.25 -5.76
N ILE A 43 -18.94 -23.56 -5.87
CA ILE A 43 -19.51 -24.55 -4.94
C ILE A 43 -18.83 -24.46 -3.56
N GLU A 44 -17.52 -24.22 -3.51
CA GLU A 44 -16.77 -24.03 -2.27
C GLU A 44 -17.20 -22.73 -1.56
N GLU A 45 -17.26 -21.60 -2.28
CA GLU A 45 -17.78 -20.33 -1.76
C GLU A 45 -19.20 -20.47 -1.23
N LYS A 46 -20.07 -21.18 -1.96
CA LYS A 46 -21.44 -21.47 -1.53
C LYS A 46 -21.47 -22.38 -0.30
N ARG A 47 -20.66 -23.44 -0.27
CA ARG A 47 -20.55 -24.36 0.88
C ARG A 47 -20.07 -23.64 2.13
N ASP A 48 -19.10 -22.74 1.98
CA ASP A 48 -18.55 -21.95 3.08
C ASP A 48 -19.58 -20.93 3.59
N THR A 49 -20.34 -20.31 2.68
CA THR A 49 -21.48 -19.44 3.02
C THR A 49 -22.61 -20.22 3.72
N GLU A 50 -22.92 -21.44 3.27
CA GLU A 50 -23.93 -22.30 3.89
C GLU A 50 -23.47 -22.86 5.24
N GLN A 51 -22.18 -23.18 5.40
CA GLN A 51 -21.60 -23.53 6.70
C GLN A 51 -21.65 -22.34 7.67
N PHE A 52 -21.36 -21.14 7.19
CA PHE A 52 -21.49 -19.90 7.96
C PHE A 52 -22.94 -19.64 8.40
N HIS A 53 -23.91 -19.75 7.48
CA HIS A 53 -25.33 -19.61 7.81
C HIS A 53 -25.84 -20.73 8.73
N LYS A 54 -25.38 -21.98 8.55
CA LYS A 54 -25.73 -23.10 9.41
C LYS A 54 -25.14 -22.96 10.80
N ALA A 55 -23.92 -22.44 10.94
CA ALA A 55 -23.31 -22.08 12.21
C ALA A 55 -24.12 -20.98 12.91
N LEU A 56 -24.58 -19.97 12.16
CA LEU A 56 -25.46 -18.90 12.66
C LEU A 56 -26.81 -19.44 13.15
N LEU A 57 -27.45 -20.35 12.41
CA LEU A 57 -28.73 -20.97 12.77
C LEU A 57 -28.62 -21.94 13.96
N LEU A 58 -27.52 -22.72 14.04
CA LEU A 58 -27.24 -23.59 15.19
C LEU A 58 -26.98 -22.76 16.46
N LYS A 59 -26.26 -21.64 16.33
CA LYS A 59 -26.10 -20.64 17.41
C LYS A 59 -27.46 -20.22 17.95
N ASP A 60 -28.38 -19.81 17.07
CA ASP A 60 -29.71 -19.35 17.46
C ASP A 60 -30.59 -20.46 18.07
N LEU A 61 -30.45 -21.71 17.62
CA LEU A 61 -31.17 -22.87 18.17
C LEU A 61 -30.71 -23.20 19.61
N PHE A 62 -29.40 -23.17 19.87
CA PHE A 62 -28.83 -23.52 21.19
C PHE A 62 -29.06 -22.42 22.24
N LEU A 63 -29.08 -21.15 21.83
CA LEU A 63 -29.46 -20.01 22.67
C LEU A 63 -30.92 -20.09 23.17
N LYS A 64 -31.79 -20.82 22.45
CA LYS A 64 -33.22 -20.92 22.75
C LYS A 64 -33.60 -22.03 23.74
N LYS A 65 -32.68 -22.95 24.08
CA LYS A 65 -33.03 -24.26 24.70
C LYS A 65 -32.72 -24.39 26.21
N TYR A 66 -31.95 -23.51 26.84
CA TYR A 66 -31.53 -23.69 28.25
C TYR A 66 -31.71 -22.42 29.09
N GLU A 67 -32.58 -22.49 30.12
CA GLU A 67 -32.82 -21.43 31.12
C GLU A 67 -31.94 -21.54 32.38
N PHE A 68 -31.94 -20.46 33.16
CA PHE A 68 -31.50 -20.27 34.57
C PHE A 68 -30.05 -19.79 34.84
N PRO A 69 -29.76 -19.18 36.02
CA PRO A 69 -30.57 -18.38 36.96
C PRO A 69 -29.97 -16.97 37.23
N GLY A 70 -30.80 -16.06 37.74
CA GLY A 70 -30.44 -14.65 37.98
C GLY A 70 -29.66 -14.38 39.27
N ASN A 71 -28.82 -13.35 39.23
CA ASN A 71 -28.97 -12.12 40.02
C ASN A 71 -27.80 -11.17 39.75
N TYR A 72 -27.99 -10.20 38.86
CA TYR A 72 -27.25 -8.95 38.85
C TYR A 72 -28.27 -7.82 38.70
N LYS A 73 -28.33 -6.94 39.71
CA LYS A 73 -29.19 -5.76 39.72
C LYS A 73 -28.38 -4.51 39.37
N GLU A 74 -28.67 -3.94 38.20
CA GLU A 74 -29.04 -2.52 38.07
C GLU A 74 -30.24 -2.48 37.11
N ASP A 75 -31.42 -2.19 37.66
CA ASP A 75 -32.75 -2.55 37.12
C ASP A 75 -33.09 -1.97 35.71
N TYR A 76 -32.26 -1.13 35.09
CA TYR A 76 -32.57 -0.44 33.82
C TYR A 76 -31.79 -0.95 32.59
N ILE A 77 -30.48 -1.21 32.73
CA ILE A 77 -29.71 -1.86 31.65
C ILE A 77 -30.21 -3.30 31.49
N GLN A 78 -30.52 -3.97 32.60
CA GLN A 78 -31.14 -5.29 32.62
C GLN A 78 -32.44 -5.27 31.80
N ASN A 79 -33.35 -4.33 32.09
CA ASN A 79 -34.57 -4.13 31.30
C ASN A 79 -34.29 -3.87 29.81
N PHE A 80 -33.26 -3.09 29.46
CA PHE A 80 -32.94 -2.85 28.05
C PHE A 80 -32.44 -4.12 27.33
N THR A 81 -31.55 -4.89 27.96
CA THR A 81 -31.12 -6.21 27.44
C THR A 81 -32.26 -7.24 27.42
N ASP A 82 -33.16 -7.20 28.41
CA ASP A 82 -34.32 -8.08 28.52
C ASP A 82 -35.37 -7.74 27.42
N ILE A 83 -35.60 -6.45 27.13
CA ILE A 83 -36.47 -6.00 26.02
C ILE A 83 -35.87 -6.40 24.66
N LEU A 84 -34.55 -6.33 24.52
CA LEU A 84 -33.87 -6.84 23.32
C LEU A 84 -33.95 -8.37 23.20
N ASN A 85 -34.43 -9.07 24.23
CA ASN A 85 -34.48 -10.52 24.34
C ASN A 85 -33.11 -11.16 24.01
N LEU A 86 -32.03 -10.48 24.39
CA LEU A 86 -30.67 -10.95 24.22
C LEU A 86 -30.40 -12.04 25.25
N ASN A 87 -30.79 -13.28 24.93
CA ASN A 87 -30.45 -14.47 25.70
C ASN A 87 -28.97 -14.88 25.48
N GLU A 88 -28.05 -13.94 25.61
CA GLU A 88 -26.62 -14.21 25.41
C GLU A 88 -26.01 -14.77 26.69
N LYS A 89 -25.78 -16.09 26.74
CA LYS A 89 -24.67 -16.64 27.52
C LYS A 89 -23.40 -16.53 26.68
N THR A 90 -22.35 -16.01 27.32
CA THR A 90 -20.95 -16.20 26.94
C THR A 90 -20.67 -17.66 26.59
N PHE A 91 -19.88 -17.88 25.55
CA PHE A 91 -19.44 -19.19 25.07
C PHE A 91 -18.99 -20.09 26.24
N ASP A 92 -19.61 -21.27 26.36
CA ASP A 92 -19.31 -22.30 27.36
C ASP A 92 -18.42 -23.39 26.72
N PRO A 93 -17.10 -23.42 27.01
CA PRO A 93 -16.19 -24.42 26.45
C PRO A 93 -16.41 -25.84 27.00
N ILE A 94 -17.22 -26.03 28.05
CA ILE A 94 -17.36 -27.31 28.75
C ILE A 94 -18.07 -28.37 27.90
N ASN A 95 -18.92 -27.95 26.96
CA ASN A 95 -19.83 -28.87 26.27
C ASN A 95 -19.36 -29.35 24.89
N ASN A 96 -18.12 -29.04 24.46
CA ASN A 96 -17.63 -29.40 23.12
C ASN A 96 -16.18 -29.94 23.08
N PHE A 97 -15.78 -30.80 24.03
CA PHE A 97 -14.65 -31.71 23.81
C PHE A 97 -14.87 -33.11 24.39
N THR A 98 -14.46 -34.11 23.60
CA THR A 98 -14.19 -35.48 24.05
C THR A 98 -12.79 -35.54 24.65
N ASN A 99 -12.67 -36.29 25.73
CA ASN A 99 -11.49 -36.37 26.58
C ASN A 99 -10.33 -37.10 25.88
N ASP A 100 -9.30 -36.38 25.45
CA ASP A 100 -7.93 -36.92 25.41
C ASP A 100 -6.87 -35.80 25.58
N SER A 101 -6.11 -35.88 26.68
CA SER A 101 -4.82 -35.21 26.89
C SER A 101 -4.70 -33.66 26.81
N GLY A 102 -5.82 -32.93 26.79
CA GLY A 102 -6.09 -31.74 27.61
C GLY A 102 -5.17 -30.49 27.55
N LYS A 103 -5.02 -29.79 26.42
CA LYS A 103 -4.47 -28.41 26.39
C LYS A 103 -5.13 -27.51 25.33
N PHE A 104 -5.50 -26.29 25.74
CA PHE A 104 -5.99 -25.19 24.89
C PHE A 104 -5.38 -23.86 25.36
N CYS A 105 -4.99 -22.97 24.44
CA CYS A 105 -4.49 -21.62 24.79
C CYS A 105 -5.32 -20.52 24.09
N PHE A 106 -5.11 -19.24 24.43
CA PHE A 106 -5.76 -18.12 23.75
C PHE A 106 -4.82 -16.91 23.70
N VAL A 107 -4.82 -16.19 22.57
CA VAL A 107 -4.13 -14.90 22.37
C VAL A 107 -5.18 -13.79 22.31
N ILE A 108 -5.14 -12.83 23.23
CA ILE A 108 -5.98 -11.62 23.12
C ILE A 108 -5.25 -10.66 22.17
N TYR A 109 -5.88 -10.30 21.06
CA TYR A 109 -5.41 -9.19 20.23
C TYR A 109 -6.09 -7.91 20.72
N PRO A 110 -5.35 -6.93 21.25
CA PRO A 110 -5.90 -5.59 21.37
C PRO A 110 -6.25 -5.10 19.96
N ASN A 111 -7.46 -4.58 19.75
CA ASN A 111 -7.73 -3.86 18.51
C ASN A 111 -6.93 -2.55 18.59
N GLU A 112 -6.11 -2.31 17.57
CA GLU A 112 -5.16 -1.17 17.52
C GLU A 112 -5.83 0.20 17.67
N PHE A 113 -7.15 0.26 17.46
CA PHE A 113 -7.98 1.45 17.62
C PHE A 113 -8.67 1.56 18.98
N ASP A 114 -8.59 0.57 19.87
CA ASP A 114 -9.25 0.61 21.19
C ASP A 114 -8.70 1.73 22.07
N ASP A 115 -7.39 2.01 21.97
CA ASP A 115 -6.73 3.16 22.63
C ASP A 115 -7.20 4.51 22.05
N MET A 116 -7.62 4.54 20.78
CA MET A 116 -8.12 5.76 20.11
C MET A 116 -9.61 5.99 20.39
N LEU A 117 -10.38 4.92 20.66
CA LEU A 117 -11.79 4.97 21.03
C LEU A 117 -12.02 5.38 22.50
N ASP A 118 -10.96 5.48 23.31
CA ASP A 118 -10.95 6.05 24.67
C ASP A 118 -11.24 7.56 24.63
N ASN A 119 -12.51 7.89 24.41
CA ASN A 119 -12.99 9.25 24.53
C ASN A 119 -12.89 9.65 26.01
N SER A 120 -12.24 10.77 26.33
CA SER A 120 -11.82 11.18 27.70
C SER A 120 -12.92 11.27 28.78
N ASN A 121 -14.16 10.93 28.43
CA ASN A 121 -15.33 10.86 29.30
C ASN A 121 -15.77 9.42 29.66
N ILE A 122 -15.16 8.37 29.09
CA ILE A 122 -15.44 6.97 29.43
C ILE A 122 -14.12 6.32 29.86
N SER A 123 -13.76 6.46 31.14
CA SER A 123 -12.51 5.90 31.67
C SER A 123 -12.48 4.37 31.52
N LEU A 124 -11.79 3.86 30.51
CA LEU A 124 -11.45 2.44 30.39
C LEU A 124 -10.40 2.10 31.46
N ASN A 125 -10.65 1.07 32.27
CA ASN A 125 -9.66 0.56 33.20
C ASN A 125 -8.63 -0.29 32.45
N LYS A 126 -7.36 0.11 32.58
CA LYS A 126 -6.20 -0.55 31.98
C LYS A 126 -5.65 -1.62 32.92
N ILE A 127 -5.51 -2.85 32.42
CA ILE A 127 -4.84 -3.95 33.11
C ILE A 127 -3.62 -4.35 32.29
N THR A 128 -2.42 -4.14 32.84
CA THR A 128 -1.17 -4.57 32.20
C THR A 128 -0.55 -5.74 32.97
N PHE A 129 -0.16 -6.80 32.25
CA PHE A 129 0.55 -7.94 32.81
C PHE A 129 1.74 -8.33 31.93
N THR A 130 2.81 -8.85 32.54
CA THR A 130 4.05 -9.20 31.85
C THR A 130 4.17 -10.71 31.70
N PHE A 131 4.39 -11.19 30.48
CA PHE A 131 4.62 -12.61 30.19
C PHE A 131 5.82 -12.78 29.26
N ASN A 132 6.81 -13.59 29.67
CA ASN A 132 8.07 -13.80 28.94
C ASN A 132 8.80 -12.51 28.52
N GLY A 133 8.77 -11.47 29.35
CA GLY A 133 9.43 -10.18 29.08
C GLY A 133 8.63 -9.23 28.18
N TYR A 134 7.44 -9.63 27.72
CA TYR A 134 6.53 -8.78 26.95
C TYR A 134 5.39 -8.29 27.84
N ASN A 135 5.04 -7.01 27.72
CA ASN A 135 3.93 -6.40 28.44
C ASN A 135 2.67 -6.49 27.58
N PHE A 136 1.62 -7.08 28.14
CA PHE A 136 0.30 -7.20 27.55
C PHE A 136 -0.66 -6.29 28.29
N THR A 137 -1.52 -5.59 27.55
CA THR A 137 -2.49 -4.65 28.14
C THR A 137 -3.88 -5.00 27.66
N VAL A 138 -4.84 -5.03 28.59
CA VAL A 138 -6.27 -5.26 28.36
C VAL A 138 -7.05 -4.06 28.88
N TYR A 139 -8.05 -3.61 28.11
CA TYR A 139 -8.91 -2.48 28.45
C TYR A 139 -10.34 -2.96 28.72
N SER A 140 -10.95 -2.48 29.81
CA SER A 140 -12.36 -2.80 30.13
C SER A 140 -13.06 -1.61 30.78
N ASN A 141 -14.31 -1.37 30.41
CA ASN A 141 -15.21 -0.38 31.01
C ASN A 141 -16.06 -0.95 32.17
N VAL A 142 -15.88 -2.22 32.55
CA VAL A 142 -16.63 -2.84 33.66
C VAL A 142 -15.93 -2.55 34.99
N PHE A 143 -16.65 -1.95 35.93
CA PHE A 143 -16.10 -1.32 37.14
C PHE A 143 -15.77 -2.33 38.28
N SER A 144 -14.60 -2.08 38.88
CA SER A 144 -14.11 -2.25 40.27
C SER A 144 -13.99 -3.59 41.01
N ASN A 145 -14.23 -4.77 40.43
CA ASN A 145 -14.03 -6.04 41.19
C ASN A 145 -13.11 -7.07 40.51
N ILE A 146 -12.14 -6.63 39.70
CA ILE A 146 -10.96 -7.49 39.48
C ILE A 146 -10.04 -7.25 40.67
N SER A 147 -10.33 -7.94 41.77
CA SER A 147 -9.28 -8.22 42.75
C SER A 147 -8.15 -8.89 41.97
N LEU A 148 -7.00 -8.23 41.87
CA LEU A 148 -5.73 -8.88 41.61
C LEU A 148 -5.58 -9.95 42.70
N ILE A 149 -6.14 -11.14 42.45
CA ILE A 149 -5.68 -12.33 43.15
C ILE A 149 -4.20 -12.34 42.77
N SER A 150 -3.35 -12.07 43.76
CA SER A 150 -1.90 -12.13 43.63
C SER A 150 -1.57 -13.35 42.78
N LEU A 151 -1.20 -13.13 41.52
CA LEU A 151 -0.78 -14.21 40.64
C LEU A 151 0.37 -14.88 41.40
N PRO A 152 0.26 -16.16 41.80
CA PRO A 152 1.31 -16.81 42.57
C PRO A 152 2.62 -16.65 41.80
N ASN A 153 3.70 -16.27 42.50
CA ASN A 153 5.04 -16.09 41.91
C ASN A 153 5.34 -17.23 40.91
N ILE A 154 5.28 -16.91 39.61
CA ILE A 154 5.44 -17.87 38.53
C ILE A 154 6.96 -18.06 38.33
N SER A 155 7.57 -18.92 39.14
CA SER A 155 9.01 -19.18 39.10
C SER A 155 9.43 -20.27 38.11
N ASN A 156 8.50 -20.87 37.36
CA ASN A 156 8.78 -21.89 36.35
C ASN A 156 7.97 -21.65 35.07
N ALA A 157 8.60 -21.84 33.91
CA ALA A 157 8.02 -21.67 32.57
C ALA A 157 6.78 -22.55 32.25
N ASN A 158 6.31 -23.35 33.22
CA ASN A 158 5.22 -24.31 33.08
C ASN A 158 4.12 -24.17 34.14
N THR A 159 4.10 -23.10 34.95
CA THR A 159 3.05 -22.93 35.97
C THR A 159 1.92 -22.05 35.43
N ILE A 160 0.75 -22.66 35.19
CA ILE A 160 -0.47 -22.02 34.68
C ILE A 160 -1.42 -21.70 35.85
N ILE A 161 -2.10 -20.56 35.76
CA ILE A 161 -3.08 -20.06 36.74
C ILE A 161 -4.50 -20.27 36.19
N TYR A 162 -5.43 -20.66 37.06
CA TYR A 162 -6.80 -21.09 36.71
C TYR A 162 -7.82 -19.96 36.94
N PHE A 163 -8.81 -19.84 36.06
CA PHE A 163 -10.10 -19.17 36.33
C PHE A 163 -11.25 -20.08 35.89
N LYS A 164 -12.37 -20.06 36.61
CA LYS A 164 -13.44 -21.06 36.50
C LYS A 164 -14.63 -20.66 35.62
N GLU A 165 -14.67 -19.44 35.06
CA GLU A 165 -15.83 -18.95 34.29
C GLU A 165 -15.46 -18.03 33.09
N ASN A 166 -16.08 -18.33 31.94
CA ASN A 166 -16.42 -17.53 30.72
C ASN A 166 -15.34 -16.82 29.87
N ALA A 167 -15.44 -17.00 28.54
CA ALA A 167 -14.79 -16.14 27.53
C ALA A 167 -15.55 -14.80 27.38
N TYR A 168 -14.82 -13.69 27.41
CA TYR A 168 -15.36 -12.33 27.50
C TYR A 168 -15.65 -11.76 26.10
N ILE A 169 -16.90 -11.35 25.83
CA ILE A 169 -17.22 -10.44 24.72
C ILE A 169 -17.07 -9.02 25.28
N PRO A 170 -16.21 -8.16 24.70
CA PRO A 170 -16.15 -6.76 25.11
C PRO A 170 -17.55 -6.13 24.99
N LYS A 171 -18.07 -5.64 26.11
CA LYS A 171 -19.40 -5.05 26.22
C LYS A 171 -19.27 -3.56 26.48
N ILE A 172 -19.43 -2.73 25.46
CA ILE A 172 -19.48 -1.28 25.65
C ILE A 172 -20.93 -0.86 25.86
N THR A 173 -21.33 -0.66 27.11
CA THR A 173 -22.63 -0.04 27.44
C THR A 173 -22.45 1.40 27.85
N GLY A 174 -23.36 2.27 27.41
CA GLY A 174 -23.44 3.63 27.90
C GLY A 174 -24.85 4.17 27.88
N ILE A 175 -25.02 5.27 28.63
CA ILE A 175 -26.27 6.01 28.75
C ILE A 175 -25.93 7.47 28.57
N THR A 176 -26.66 8.14 27.69
CA THR A 176 -26.58 9.58 27.50
C THR A 176 -27.95 10.15 27.83
N LYS A 177 -28.05 10.95 28.89
CA LYS A 177 -29.32 11.49 29.37
C LYS A 177 -29.54 12.93 28.93
N ASN A 178 -30.79 13.27 28.62
CA ASN A 178 -31.22 14.64 28.33
C ASN A 178 -30.32 15.34 27.30
N LYS A 179 -30.08 14.68 26.15
CA LYS A 179 -29.31 15.21 25.04
C LYS A 179 -30.12 15.13 23.75
N SER A 180 -29.87 16.07 22.84
CA SER A 180 -30.44 16.06 21.49
C SER A 180 -29.58 15.31 20.48
N GLU A 181 -28.39 14.83 20.87
CA GLU A 181 -27.49 14.07 20.00
C GLU A 181 -26.71 12.99 20.78
N VAL A 182 -26.37 11.90 20.09
CA VAL A 182 -25.45 10.85 20.56
C VAL A 182 -24.54 10.37 19.43
N ASN A 183 -23.28 10.09 19.75
CA ASN A 183 -22.34 9.42 18.86
C ASN A 183 -22.11 7.99 19.35
N LEU A 184 -22.30 7.03 18.46
CA LEU A 184 -22.01 5.62 18.67
C LEU A 184 -20.81 5.21 17.83
N TYR A 185 -20.01 4.29 18.33
CA TYR A 185 -18.76 3.89 17.71
C TYR A 185 -18.72 2.37 17.57
N GLY A 186 -18.17 1.88 16.45
CA GLY A 186 -17.94 0.46 16.25
C GLY A 186 -16.86 0.18 15.20
N CYS A 187 -16.32 -1.02 15.26
CA CYS A 187 -15.31 -1.56 14.36
C CYS A 187 -15.84 -2.76 13.57
N ASN A 188 -14.97 -3.35 12.75
CA ASN A 188 -15.30 -4.51 11.94
C ASN A 188 -15.92 -5.65 12.75
N GLY A 189 -17.10 -6.12 12.37
CA GLY A 189 -17.82 -7.21 13.04
C GLY A 189 -18.61 -6.79 14.27
N ASP A 190 -18.60 -5.52 14.67
CA ASP A 190 -19.36 -5.05 15.83
C ASP A 190 -20.86 -4.95 15.55
N HIS A 191 -21.64 -5.27 16.57
CA HIS A 191 -23.08 -5.06 16.59
C HIS A 191 -23.42 -3.98 17.62
N ILE A 192 -24.08 -2.92 17.21
CA ILE A 192 -24.49 -1.82 18.09
C ILE A 192 -26.02 -1.85 18.21
N TYR A 193 -26.51 -2.06 19.42
CA TYR A 193 -27.92 -1.89 19.77
C TYR A 193 -28.08 -0.57 20.50
N PHE A 194 -29.08 0.21 20.13
CA PHE A 194 -29.39 1.43 20.87
C PHE A 194 -30.88 1.73 20.87
N ARG A 195 -31.32 2.46 21.90
CA ARG A 195 -32.70 2.91 22.07
C ARG A 195 -32.77 4.42 22.20
N ILE A 196 -33.69 4.98 21.44
CA ILE A 196 -34.16 6.35 21.54
C ILE A 196 -35.49 6.29 22.30
N CYS A 197 -35.60 6.95 23.46
CA CYS A 197 -36.78 6.82 24.30
C CYS A 197 -38.00 7.54 23.74
N ASP A 198 -37.94 8.85 23.58
CA ASP A 198 -39.13 9.68 23.36
C ASP A 198 -38.97 10.76 22.28
N GLY A 199 -37.75 10.97 21.75
CA GLY A 199 -37.50 11.94 20.66
C GLY A 199 -37.76 11.39 19.25
N ASN A 200 -38.17 12.26 18.32
CA ASN A 200 -38.18 11.94 16.89
C ASN A 200 -36.79 12.19 16.31
N VAL A 201 -36.36 11.32 15.39
CA VAL A 201 -35.06 11.44 14.72
C VAL A 201 -35.13 12.58 13.70
N ILE A 202 -34.27 13.59 13.86
CA ILE A 202 -34.09 14.67 12.87
C ILE A 202 -33.12 14.22 11.79
N SER A 203 -31.96 13.72 12.21
CA SER A 203 -30.89 13.31 11.33
C SER A 203 -30.15 12.14 11.95
N ALA A 204 -29.64 11.26 11.10
CA ALA A 204 -28.70 10.24 11.50
C ALA A 204 -27.71 10.01 10.37
N SER A 205 -26.42 9.91 10.72
CA SER A 205 -25.37 9.74 9.74
C SER A 205 -24.28 8.77 10.20
N ALA A 206 -23.68 8.07 9.25
CA ALA A 206 -22.52 7.23 9.49
C ALA A 206 -21.28 7.81 8.81
N ARG A 207 -20.15 7.89 9.52
CA ARG A 207 -18.86 8.32 8.96
C ARG A 207 -17.75 7.37 9.38
N VAL A 208 -16.79 7.16 8.48
CA VAL A 208 -15.57 6.40 8.80
C VAL A 208 -14.65 7.31 9.59
N ILE A 209 -14.10 6.81 10.69
CA ILE A 209 -13.24 7.55 11.61
C ILE A 209 -11.80 7.19 11.32
N THR A 210 -10.98 8.22 11.18
CA THR A 210 -9.54 8.14 10.94
C THR A 210 -8.71 8.71 12.10
N ASP A 211 -9.33 9.57 12.92
CA ASP A 211 -8.90 10.13 14.22
C ASP A 211 -10.17 10.68 14.93
N ASN A 212 -10.15 10.87 16.25
CA ASN A 212 -11.22 11.52 17.03
C ASN A 212 -11.47 12.98 16.60
N ARG A 213 -10.53 13.56 15.86
CA ARG A 213 -10.68 14.84 15.15
C ARG A 213 -11.08 14.55 13.71
N ASN A 214 -12.07 15.29 13.19
CA ASN A 214 -12.32 15.29 11.75
C ASN A 214 -11.16 16.00 11.03
N ILE A 215 -10.08 15.27 10.76
CA ILE A 215 -8.86 15.75 10.09
C ILE A 215 -9.15 16.29 8.68
N PHE A 216 -10.30 15.92 8.11
CA PHE A 216 -10.73 16.35 6.79
C PHE A 216 -11.57 17.62 6.79
N SER A 217 -11.85 18.22 7.95
CA SER A 217 -12.63 19.46 8.04
C SER A 217 -12.03 20.59 7.19
N SER A 218 -10.71 20.71 7.18
CA SER A 218 -9.96 21.66 6.32
C SER A 218 -9.93 21.28 4.83
N TRP A 219 -10.43 20.10 4.48
CA TRP A 219 -10.40 19.50 3.14
C TRP A 219 -11.81 19.24 2.59
N SER A 220 -12.81 20.00 3.06
CA SER A 220 -14.22 19.83 2.72
C SER A 220 -14.57 19.99 1.23
N ASP A 221 -13.73 20.70 0.47
CA ASP A 221 -13.88 20.86 -0.99
C ASP A 221 -13.46 19.61 -1.78
N TRP A 222 -12.84 18.63 -1.13
CA TRP A 222 -12.47 17.35 -1.72
C TRP A 222 -13.63 16.37 -1.60
N ARG A 223 -13.76 15.44 -2.55
CA ARG A 223 -14.85 14.45 -2.56
C ARG A 223 -14.41 13.08 -2.06
N TYR A 224 -13.15 12.76 -2.29
CA TYR A 224 -12.58 11.44 -2.07
C TYR A 224 -11.31 11.54 -1.22
N ALA A 225 -11.09 10.55 -0.38
CA ALA A 225 -9.90 10.37 0.43
C ALA A 225 -9.60 8.87 0.50
N ALA A 226 -8.48 8.44 -0.06
CA ALA A 226 -8.10 7.05 -0.16
C ALA A 226 -6.97 6.74 0.85
N PRO A 227 -7.21 5.86 1.84
CA PRO A 227 -6.22 5.51 2.85
C PRO A 227 -5.07 4.63 2.30
N ILE A 228 -3.85 4.94 2.73
CA ILE A 228 -2.61 4.25 2.38
C ILE A 228 -1.85 3.92 3.67
N LEU A 229 -1.62 2.64 3.93
CA LEU A 229 -0.79 2.16 5.02
C LEU A 229 0.67 2.07 4.56
N VAL A 230 1.57 2.66 5.33
CA VAL A 230 3.02 2.67 5.13
C VAL A 230 3.68 1.97 6.31
N ILE A 231 4.49 0.95 6.07
CA ILE A 231 5.13 0.16 7.14
C ILE A 231 6.64 0.27 7.00
N ASN A 232 7.28 0.91 7.98
CA ASN A 232 8.74 0.84 8.13
C ASN A 232 9.09 -0.47 8.84
N ARG A 233 9.82 -1.38 8.17
CA ARG A 233 10.27 -2.65 8.78
C ARG A 233 11.65 -2.55 9.42
N LEU A 234 12.30 -1.40 9.31
CA LEU A 234 13.64 -1.18 9.84
C LEU A 234 13.57 -0.70 11.28
N ASN A 235 14.58 -1.10 12.08
CA ASN A 235 14.76 -0.61 13.45
C ASN A 235 15.51 0.74 13.49
N ILE A 236 15.35 1.57 12.47
CA ILE A 236 15.92 2.92 12.37
C ILE A 236 14.85 3.91 11.89
N PRO A 237 14.94 5.19 12.29
CA PRO A 237 14.03 6.22 11.79
C PRO A 237 14.37 6.57 10.34
N LEU A 238 13.34 6.76 9.52
CA LEU A 238 13.43 7.25 8.15
C LEU A 238 12.83 8.67 8.10
N ASN A 239 13.69 9.67 8.21
CA ASN A 239 13.28 11.08 8.15
C ASN A 239 13.36 11.61 6.72
N ASP A 240 12.39 12.43 6.33
CA ASP A 240 12.29 13.03 5.00
C ASP A 240 12.45 11.99 3.89
N TYR A 241 11.84 10.81 4.09
CA TYR A 241 11.96 9.66 3.21
C TYR A 241 10.82 9.67 2.21
N ASP A 242 11.15 9.58 0.94
CA ASP A 242 10.20 9.50 -0.16
C ASP A 242 9.79 8.04 -0.42
N ILE A 243 8.49 7.76 -0.34
CA ILE A 243 7.90 6.45 -0.60
C ILE A 243 7.20 6.44 -1.96
N LYS A 244 7.26 5.30 -2.66
CA LYS A 244 6.60 5.09 -3.95
C LYS A 244 5.15 4.63 -3.76
N VAL A 245 4.19 5.44 -4.21
CA VAL A 245 2.75 5.17 -4.23
C VAL A 245 2.33 4.97 -5.68
N ILE A 246 1.60 3.88 -5.96
CA ILE A 246 1.18 3.50 -7.31
C ILE A 246 -0.33 3.27 -7.35
N PHE A 247 -1.05 3.89 -8.29
CA PHE A 247 -2.49 3.69 -8.47
C PHE A 247 -2.94 3.82 -9.94
N ASP A 248 -4.18 3.40 -10.22
CA ASP A 248 -4.80 3.47 -11.55
C ASP A 248 -5.56 4.81 -11.72
N SER A 249 -4.83 5.86 -12.11
CA SER A 249 -5.47 7.15 -12.39
C SER A 249 -6.41 7.09 -13.59
N ARG A 250 -6.12 6.22 -14.59
CA ARG A 250 -6.95 6.09 -15.79
C ARG A 250 -8.37 5.68 -15.45
N SER A 251 -8.54 4.72 -14.55
CA SER A 251 -9.87 4.31 -14.09
C SER A 251 -10.60 5.44 -13.37
N TYR A 252 -9.94 6.17 -12.47
CA TYR A 252 -10.55 7.32 -11.79
C TYR A 252 -10.92 8.47 -12.73
N ILE A 253 -10.12 8.72 -13.77
CA ILE A 253 -10.39 9.73 -14.80
C ILE A 253 -11.56 9.30 -15.68
N ASN A 254 -11.60 8.05 -16.13
CA ASN A 254 -12.69 7.51 -16.94
C ASN A 254 -14.04 7.54 -16.20
N ASP A 255 -14.01 7.31 -14.88
CA ASP A 255 -15.17 7.38 -14.00
C ASP A 255 -15.57 8.83 -13.62
N GLY A 256 -14.82 9.83 -14.08
CA GLY A 256 -15.07 11.25 -13.78
C GLY A 256 -14.81 11.65 -12.32
N LEU A 257 -14.03 10.83 -11.58
CA LEU A 257 -13.70 11.05 -10.17
C LEU A 257 -12.45 11.91 -9.98
N MET A 258 -11.59 11.99 -11.00
CA MET A 258 -10.29 12.68 -10.98
C MET A 258 -10.09 13.47 -12.28
N LYS A 259 -9.32 14.56 -12.24
CA LYS A 259 -8.99 15.35 -13.44
C LYS A 259 -8.01 14.59 -14.34
N PRO A 260 -8.08 14.78 -15.68
CA PRO A 260 -7.17 14.12 -16.63
C PRO A 260 -5.68 14.38 -16.40
N ASP A 261 -5.34 15.49 -15.74
CA ASP A 261 -3.97 15.92 -15.42
C ASP A 261 -3.52 15.50 -14.00
N CYS A 262 -4.34 14.75 -13.26
CA CYS A 262 -4.12 14.44 -11.84
C CYS A 262 -3.87 15.69 -10.95
N GLY A 263 -4.27 16.89 -11.40
CA GLY A 263 -4.01 18.14 -10.70
C GLY A 263 -4.82 18.28 -9.41
N ASP A 264 -5.88 17.49 -9.27
CA ASP A 264 -6.70 17.34 -8.07
C ASP A 264 -6.26 16.13 -7.25
N ILE A 265 -4.97 16.01 -6.95
CA ILE A 265 -4.46 15.04 -5.98
C ILE A 265 -3.78 15.79 -4.82
N ARG A 266 -3.97 15.33 -3.58
CA ARG A 266 -3.17 15.73 -2.41
C ARG A 266 -2.83 14.54 -1.56
N PHE A 267 -1.73 14.62 -0.83
CA PHE A 267 -1.39 13.66 0.21
C PHE A 267 -1.40 14.36 1.55
N ILE A 268 -2.00 13.72 2.55
CA ILE A 268 -2.01 14.20 3.93
C ILE A 268 -1.62 13.10 4.91
N ASP A 269 -1.04 13.49 6.04
CA ASP A 269 -0.77 12.57 7.15
C ASP A 269 -2.02 12.30 8.00
N SER A 270 -1.89 11.43 9.01
CA SER A 270 -2.94 11.11 9.97
C SER A 270 -3.41 12.30 10.83
N ASN A 271 -2.68 13.41 10.84
CA ASN A 271 -3.06 14.64 11.54
C ASN A 271 -3.73 15.67 10.62
N GLY A 272 -3.87 15.37 9.32
CA GLY A 272 -4.43 16.27 8.32
C GLY A 272 -3.44 17.26 7.71
N ASN A 273 -2.13 17.11 7.99
CA ASN A 273 -1.10 17.96 7.41
C ASN A 273 -0.77 17.52 5.99
N GLU A 274 -0.59 18.49 5.09
CA GLU A 274 -0.20 18.23 3.70
C GLU A 274 1.24 17.69 3.60
N LEU A 275 1.43 16.69 2.76
CA LEU A 275 2.72 16.06 2.47
C LEU A 275 3.22 16.47 1.09
N ASN A 276 4.52 16.70 0.97
CA ASN A 276 5.14 16.97 -0.32
C ASN A 276 5.11 15.70 -1.18
N TYR A 277 4.82 15.86 -2.46
CA TYR A 277 4.73 14.75 -3.39
C TYR A 277 5.15 15.17 -4.80
N TRP A 278 5.58 14.20 -5.60
CA TRP A 278 5.87 14.39 -7.01
C TRP A 278 5.29 13.25 -7.84
N ILE A 279 4.58 13.57 -8.92
CA ILE A 279 3.95 12.60 -9.82
C ILE A 279 4.87 12.47 -11.03
N GLU A 280 5.22 11.23 -11.41
CA GLU A 280 5.96 10.97 -12.66
C GLU A 280 5.07 11.35 -13.86
N PRO A 281 5.36 12.43 -14.61
CA PRO A 281 4.40 12.99 -15.56
C PRO A 281 4.04 12.03 -16.71
N ASN A 282 5.00 11.20 -17.14
CA ASN A 282 4.82 10.18 -18.17
C ASN A 282 3.87 9.03 -17.73
N THR A 283 3.52 8.96 -16.45
CA THR A 283 2.65 7.90 -15.89
C THR A 283 1.22 8.38 -15.59
N ILE A 284 0.92 9.67 -15.78
CA ILE A 284 -0.42 10.24 -15.60
C ILE A 284 -1.39 9.66 -16.64
N ASN A 285 -2.65 9.41 -16.22
CA ASN A 285 -3.70 8.81 -17.03
C ASN A 285 -3.35 7.40 -17.54
N THR A 286 -2.74 6.60 -16.67
CA THR A 286 -2.40 5.19 -16.93
C THR A 286 -2.93 4.29 -15.81
N GLN A 287 -2.86 2.97 -16.02
CA GLN A 287 -3.19 1.99 -14.97
C GLN A 287 -2.16 1.94 -13.84
N ARG A 288 -1.01 2.60 -14.03
CA ARG A 288 0.13 2.57 -13.13
C ARG A 288 0.74 3.96 -13.05
N THR A 289 0.00 4.89 -12.44
CA THR A 289 0.52 6.22 -12.11
C THR A 289 1.41 6.14 -10.90
N VAL A 290 2.65 6.63 -11.04
CA VAL A 290 3.68 6.59 -10.01
C VAL A 290 3.77 7.96 -9.35
N VAL A 291 3.68 7.97 -8.01
CA VAL A 291 3.81 9.16 -7.19
C VAL A 291 4.77 8.90 -6.06
N TRP A 292 5.67 9.84 -5.82
CA TRP A 292 6.60 9.82 -4.71
C TRP A 292 6.09 10.76 -3.62
N VAL A 293 5.95 10.28 -2.39
CA VAL A 293 5.40 11.04 -1.26
C VAL A 293 6.42 11.11 -0.14
N LYS A 294 6.75 12.32 0.33
CA LYS A 294 7.72 12.53 1.40
C LYS A 294 7.06 12.34 2.77
N VAL A 295 7.62 11.43 3.57
CA VAL A 295 7.12 11.08 4.91
C VAL A 295 8.25 10.98 5.92
N ASN A 296 7.88 11.10 7.20
CA ASN A 296 8.73 10.69 8.33
C ASN A 296 8.19 9.39 8.92
N LEU A 297 9.05 8.40 9.14
CA LEU A 297 8.70 7.11 9.72
C LEU A 297 9.62 6.80 10.92
N ALA A 298 9.03 6.50 12.07
CA ALA A 298 9.75 5.97 13.23
C ALA A 298 10.15 4.51 13.01
N PRO A 299 11.10 3.96 13.81
CA PRO A 299 11.46 2.55 13.75
C PRO A 299 10.23 1.65 13.94
N ASN A 300 10.06 0.65 13.06
CA ASN A 300 8.92 -0.29 13.09
C ASN A 300 7.53 0.36 13.06
N GLU A 301 7.41 1.61 12.57
CA GLU A 301 6.13 2.33 12.54
C GLU A 301 5.19 1.81 11.46
N HIS A 302 3.91 1.71 11.82
CA HIS A 302 2.78 1.56 10.91
C HIS A 302 2.09 2.92 10.79
N LYS A 303 2.28 3.58 9.66
CA LYS A 303 1.80 4.95 9.44
C LYS A 303 0.68 4.98 8.42
N LEU A 304 -0.39 5.70 8.74
CA LEU A 304 -1.51 5.92 7.84
C LEU A 304 -1.39 7.31 7.20
N ILE A 305 -1.46 7.36 5.88
CA ILE A 305 -1.58 8.60 5.09
C ILE A 305 -2.80 8.50 4.17
N TYR A 306 -3.23 9.62 3.59
CA TYR A 306 -4.39 9.65 2.70
C TYR A 306 -4.08 10.37 1.40
N MET A 307 -4.57 9.82 0.29
CA MET A 307 -4.64 10.52 -0.99
C MET A 307 -6.02 11.16 -1.15
N LEU A 308 -6.10 12.48 -1.18
CA LEU A 308 -7.32 13.21 -1.50
C LEU A 308 -7.46 13.40 -3.01
N TYR A 309 -8.68 13.30 -3.54
CA TYR A 309 -9.00 13.62 -4.94
C TYR A 309 -10.46 14.04 -5.18
N GLY A 310 -10.78 14.46 -6.41
CA GLY A 310 -12.11 14.87 -6.83
C GLY A 310 -12.49 16.32 -6.53
N ASN A 311 -11.49 17.19 -6.39
CA ASN A 311 -11.70 18.64 -6.33
C ASN A 311 -11.46 19.28 -7.71
N PRO A 312 -12.51 19.57 -8.50
CA PRO A 312 -12.35 20.05 -9.88
C PRO A 312 -11.66 21.42 -9.99
N ASN A 313 -11.66 22.21 -8.91
CA ASN A 313 -11.04 23.54 -8.87
C ASN A 313 -9.56 23.48 -8.44
N ALA A 314 -9.05 22.32 -8.06
CA ALA A 314 -7.68 22.17 -7.60
C ALA A 314 -6.67 22.23 -8.76
N LYS A 315 -5.58 22.96 -8.51
CA LYS A 315 -4.36 22.92 -9.32
C LYS A 315 -3.37 21.91 -8.76
N SER A 316 -2.50 21.35 -9.58
CA SER A 316 -1.45 20.45 -9.09
C SER A 316 -0.54 21.18 -8.09
N LYS A 317 -0.18 20.48 -7.01
CA LYS A 317 0.88 20.87 -6.07
C LYS A 317 2.08 19.91 -6.12
N SER A 318 2.15 19.09 -7.16
CA SER A 318 3.26 18.19 -7.40
C SER A 318 4.55 18.99 -7.54
N ASN A 319 5.57 18.68 -6.73
CA ASN A 319 6.81 19.45 -6.67
C ASN A 319 8.00 18.56 -6.28
N GLY A 320 8.89 18.30 -7.23
CA GLY A 320 10.07 17.46 -7.02
C GLY A 320 11.11 18.08 -6.08
N GLU A 321 11.31 19.40 -6.12
CA GLU A 321 12.26 20.13 -5.25
C GLU A 321 11.97 19.94 -3.77
N ASN A 322 10.69 19.92 -3.40
CA ASN A 322 10.26 19.78 -2.02
C ASN A 322 10.19 18.31 -1.57
N THR A 323 10.23 17.36 -2.52
CA THR A 323 10.09 15.92 -2.27
C THR A 323 11.45 15.24 -2.15
N PHE A 324 12.42 15.56 -3.01
CA PHE A 324 13.68 14.82 -3.13
C PHE A 324 14.89 15.57 -2.56
N VAL A 325 16.03 14.87 -2.43
CA VAL A 325 17.30 15.49 -2.03
C VAL A 325 17.86 16.36 -3.14
N PHE A 326 17.63 15.93 -4.38
CA PHE A 326 17.95 16.67 -5.60
C PHE A 326 16.86 16.39 -6.63
N PHE A 327 16.50 17.39 -7.42
CA PHE A 327 15.53 17.25 -8.49
C PHE A 327 15.86 18.21 -9.64
N ASP A 328 15.69 17.73 -10.87
CA ASP A 328 15.64 18.56 -12.06
C ASP A 328 14.74 17.92 -13.12
N ASN A 329 13.90 18.72 -13.76
CA ASN A 329 13.05 18.32 -14.89
C ASN A 329 13.30 19.21 -16.13
N PHE A 330 14.35 20.03 -16.11
CA PHE A 330 14.81 20.91 -17.18
C PHE A 330 13.77 21.90 -17.74
N SER A 331 12.62 22.06 -17.07
CA SER A 331 11.53 22.94 -17.50
C SER A 331 11.86 24.44 -17.39
N GLU A 332 12.92 24.79 -16.65
CA GLU A 332 13.42 26.16 -16.53
C GLU A 332 14.47 26.53 -17.59
N GLU A 333 14.80 25.60 -18.50
CA GLU A 333 15.77 25.80 -19.60
C GLU A 333 17.12 26.38 -19.14
N ASN A 334 17.61 25.93 -17.98
CA ASN A 334 18.93 26.32 -17.45
C ASN A 334 19.60 25.17 -16.70
N LEU A 335 20.91 25.29 -16.50
CA LEU A 335 21.75 24.29 -15.81
C LEU A 335 22.34 24.82 -14.51
N ASN A 336 21.65 25.72 -13.79
CA ASN A 336 22.17 26.36 -12.58
C ASN A 336 22.50 25.36 -11.44
N LYS A 337 21.93 24.15 -11.51
CA LYS A 337 22.12 23.04 -10.56
C LYS A 337 23.27 22.09 -10.94
N TRP A 338 23.93 22.33 -12.07
CA TRP A 338 24.88 21.41 -12.69
C TRP A 338 26.24 22.08 -12.94
N ILE A 339 27.29 21.27 -12.85
CA ILE A 339 28.60 21.58 -13.42
C ILE A 339 28.66 20.94 -14.80
N TYR A 340 29.13 21.69 -15.81
CA TYR A 340 29.14 21.26 -17.21
C TYR A 340 30.27 21.92 -18.00
N ASN A 341 30.67 21.33 -19.14
CA ASN A 341 31.87 21.72 -19.91
C ASN A 341 31.60 22.21 -21.35
N PHE A 342 30.37 22.63 -21.65
CA PHE A 342 29.97 23.08 -22.99
C PHE A 342 29.26 24.44 -22.95
N ARG A 343 29.19 25.12 -24.09
CA ARG A 343 28.48 26.41 -24.24
C ARG A 343 27.11 26.18 -24.87
N ASN A 344 26.10 26.92 -24.38
CA ASN A 344 24.72 26.94 -24.89
C ASN A 344 24.00 25.57 -24.80
N PRO A 345 23.43 25.22 -23.64
CA PRO A 345 22.69 23.98 -23.47
C PRO A 345 21.53 23.82 -24.45
N LEU A 346 21.36 22.60 -24.98
CA LEU A 346 20.32 22.23 -25.93
C LEU A 346 19.09 21.69 -25.20
N PHE A 347 18.09 22.56 -25.00
CA PHE A 347 16.77 22.19 -24.50
C PHE A 347 15.79 21.98 -25.64
N ILE A 348 15.00 20.92 -25.57
CA ILE A 348 14.04 20.53 -26.61
C ILE A 348 12.69 20.26 -25.96
N ASN A 349 11.62 20.80 -26.57
CA ASN A 349 10.24 20.55 -26.15
C ASN A 349 9.68 19.31 -26.86
N ASP A 350 8.96 18.49 -26.10
CA ASP A 350 8.30 17.28 -26.59
C ASP A 350 7.00 17.04 -25.78
N THR A 351 6.23 16.02 -26.15
CA THR A 351 4.94 15.70 -25.55
C THR A 351 4.89 14.22 -25.20
N TYR A 352 4.57 13.92 -23.94
CA TYR A 352 4.34 12.55 -23.49
C TYR A 352 3.16 11.91 -24.24
N PRO A 353 3.08 10.57 -24.29
CA PRO A 353 1.93 9.88 -24.90
C PRO A 353 0.55 10.26 -24.32
N ASN A 354 0.51 10.78 -23.09
CA ASN A 354 -0.70 11.27 -22.44
C ASN A 354 -1.04 12.74 -22.76
N GLY A 355 -0.27 13.41 -23.63
CA GLY A 355 -0.52 14.77 -24.09
C GLY A 355 0.07 15.88 -23.21
N ILE A 356 0.78 15.54 -22.14
CA ILE A 356 1.46 16.52 -21.30
C ILE A 356 2.77 16.94 -21.98
N ASN A 357 3.01 18.25 -22.08
CA ASN A 357 4.25 18.78 -22.64
C ASN A 357 5.37 18.75 -21.60
N PHE A 358 6.60 18.52 -22.05
CA PHE A 358 7.81 18.58 -21.24
C PHE A 358 8.98 19.15 -22.05
N THR A 359 10.02 19.55 -21.33
CA THR A 359 11.27 20.04 -21.88
C THR A 359 12.38 19.15 -21.37
N TYR A 360 13.26 18.67 -22.25
CA TYR A 360 14.37 17.81 -21.88
C TYR A 360 15.70 18.41 -22.32
N LEU A 361 16.78 18.00 -21.66
CA LEU A 361 18.15 18.34 -22.05
C LEU A 361 18.70 17.27 -23.00
N SER A 362 19.31 17.69 -24.11
CA SER A 362 20.03 16.81 -25.03
C SER A 362 21.55 17.04 -24.95
N LEU A 363 22.27 15.95 -24.65
CA LEU A 363 23.73 15.88 -24.72
C LEU A 363 24.11 15.14 -26.01
N ASP A 364 24.06 15.84 -27.15
CA ASP A 364 24.48 15.30 -28.45
C ASP A 364 25.90 15.76 -28.79
N TYR A 365 26.86 14.84 -28.78
CA TYR A 365 28.25 15.19 -29.07
C TYR A 365 28.44 15.86 -30.43
N ASN A 366 27.73 15.41 -31.46
CA ASN A 366 27.84 16.00 -32.79
C ASN A 366 27.32 17.44 -32.82
N TYR A 367 26.30 17.77 -32.02
CA TYR A 367 25.79 19.13 -31.92
C TYR A 367 26.83 20.10 -31.32
N TYR A 368 27.50 19.70 -30.24
CA TYR A 368 28.45 20.57 -29.54
C TYR A 368 29.83 20.61 -30.21
N ASN A 369 30.29 19.52 -30.83
CA ASN A 369 31.60 19.42 -31.49
C ASN A 369 31.76 20.37 -32.68
N VAL A 370 30.66 20.85 -33.27
CA VAL A 370 30.76 21.69 -34.47
C VAL A 370 31.32 23.08 -34.17
N ASN A 371 31.11 23.68 -32.98
CA ASN A 371 31.67 25.01 -32.62
C ASN A 371 31.58 25.41 -31.10
N ASN A 372 31.15 24.54 -30.18
CA ASN A 372 30.72 24.93 -28.81
C ASN A 372 31.45 24.25 -27.64
N LEU A 373 32.51 23.48 -27.89
CA LEU A 373 33.30 22.81 -26.85
C LEU A 373 34.43 23.70 -26.32
N THR A 374 34.78 23.55 -25.04
CA THR A 374 35.88 24.32 -24.42
C THR A 374 37.25 23.66 -24.47
N ASN A 375 37.36 22.37 -24.89
CA ASN A 375 38.57 21.62 -25.34
C ASN A 375 38.52 20.09 -25.08
N ASP A 376 37.36 19.48 -24.78
CA ASP A 376 37.28 18.06 -24.38
C ASP A 376 36.63 17.16 -25.44
N ASN A 377 37.05 15.89 -25.53
CA ASN A 377 36.42 14.84 -26.36
C ASN A 377 35.13 14.29 -25.73
N GLU A 378 34.63 14.91 -24.66
CA GLU A 378 33.46 14.50 -23.89
C GLU A 378 32.63 15.71 -23.47
N ILE A 379 31.33 15.49 -23.28
CA ILE A 379 30.35 16.48 -22.86
C ILE A 379 29.63 15.90 -21.67
N TYR A 380 29.52 16.67 -20.59
CA TYR A 380 28.88 16.18 -19.39
C TYR A 380 28.11 17.25 -18.62
N ILE A 381 27.15 16.76 -17.85
CA ILE A 381 26.60 17.46 -16.70
C ILE A 381 26.83 16.59 -15.45
N THR A 382 27.23 17.20 -14.35
CA THR A 382 27.47 16.51 -13.07
C THR A 382 26.96 17.35 -11.92
N THR A 383 26.46 16.70 -10.87
CA THR A 383 25.97 17.38 -9.67
C THR A 383 26.15 16.54 -8.41
N GLY A 384 26.27 17.26 -7.30
CA GLY A 384 26.32 16.68 -5.95
C GLY A 384 27.49 15.73 -5.71
N ASN A 385 27.46 15.12 -4.52
CA ASN A 385 28.25 13.95 -4.15
C ASN A 385 27.40 13.20 -3.12
N TYR A 386 26.90 12.04 -3.49
CA TYR A 386 25.91 11.30 -2.73
C TYR A 386 26.52 10.04 -2.14
N ASP A 387 26.16 9.73 -0.90
CA ASP A 387 26.61 8.52 -0.22
C ASP A 387 25.95 7.25 -0.80
N SER A 388 26.35 6.11 -0.24
CA SER A 388 25.88 4.78 -0.65
C SER A 388 24.53 4.37 -0.06
N HIS A 389 23.76 5.29 0.53
CA HIS A 389 22.34 5.13 0.91
C HIS A 389 21.44 6.06 0.07
N THR A 390 21.78 6.21 -1.21
CA THR A 390 20.99 7.01 -2.14
C THR A 390 20.63 6.20 -3.36
N ALA A 391 19.50 6.56 -3.96
CA ALA A 391 19.14 6.12 -5.29
C ALA A 391 19.00 7.33 -6.21
N VAL A 392 19.48 7.19 -7.44
CA VAL A 392 19.23 8.14 -8.52
C VAL A 392 18.20 7.52 -9.45
N ARG A 393 17.13 8.27 -9.72
CA ARG A 393 16.14 7.89 -10.71
C ARG A 393 16.07 8.96 -11.79
N PHE A 394 16.06 8.53 -13.04
CA PHE A 394 15.99 9.44 -14.18
C PHE A 394 15.24 8.81 -15.35
N ARG A 395 14.59 9.65 -16.13
CA ARG A 395 14.02 9.28 -17.43
C ARG A 395 14.94 9.79 -18.53
N ALA A 396 15.50 8.87 -19.30
CA ALA A 396 16.46 9.18 -20.36
C ALA A 396 16.19 8.35 -21.63
N ASN A 397 16.73 8.86 -22.74
CA ASN A 397 16.79 8.17 -24.01
C ASN A 397 18.27 8.11 -24.46
N PHE A 398 18.77 6.88 -24.54
CA PHE A 398 20.07 6.54 -25.11
C PHE A 398 19.89 6.37 -26.63
N HIS A 399 20.33 7.33 -27.43
CA HIS A 399 20.03 7.35 -28.87
C HIS A 399 21.01 6.50 -29.68
N LYS A 400 22.25 6.37 -29.22
CA LYS A 400 23.35 5.73 -29.96
C LYS A 400 23.90 4.56 -29.18
N ARG A 401 24.43 3.59 -29.93
CA ARG A 401 24.99 2.36 -29.36
C ARG A 401 26.33 2.51 -28.65
N TYR A 402 26.97 3.67 -28.74
CA TYR A 402 28.27 3.89 -28.14
C TYR A 402 28.37 5.29 -27.53
N GLU A 403 29.13 5.38 -26.44
CA GLU A 403 29.65 6.61 -25.86
C GLU A 403 28.66 7.47 -25.09
N GLU A 404 27.68 6.82 -24.46
CA GLU A 404 26.66 7.40 -23.60
C GLU A 404 26.69 6.73 -22.22
N TRP A 405 26.54 7.52 -21.16
CA TRP A 405 26.32 6.96 -19.84
C TRP A 405 25.59 7.92 -18.91
N GLY A 406 24.91 7.34 -17.92
CA GLY A 406 24.17 8.05 -16.89
C GLY A 406 24.10 7.27 -15.58
N GLY A 407 24.29 7.96 -14.46
CA GLY A 407 24.23 7.37 -13.12
C GLY A 407 25.27 7.95 -12.18
N TYR A 408 25.75 7.13 -11.23
CA TYR A 408 26.81 7.54 -10.31
C TYR A 408 28.17 7.33 -10.97
N TYR A 409 28.88 8.40 -11.30
CA TYR A 409 30.14 8.31 -12.03
C TYR A 409 31.10 9.46 -11.71
N HIS A 410 32.29 9.12 -11.24
CA HIS A 410 33.36 10.07 -10.94
C HIS A 410 34.29 10.27 -12.15
N GLY A 411 34.14 11.38 -12.87
CA GLY A 411 34.87 11.66 -14.11
C GLY A 411 36.40 11.73 -14.00
N TYR A 412 36.97 11.93 -12.80
CA TYR A 412 38.42 12.15 -12.62
C TYR A 412 39.25 10.89 -12.38
N THR A 413 38.67 9.85 -11.77
CA THR A 413 39.38 8.57 -11.50
C THR A 413 38.95 7.46 -12.47
N ILE A 414 37.98 7.72 -13.37
CA ILE A 414 37.37 6.85 -14.40
C ILE A 414 36.86 5.47 -13.97
N TYR A 415 37.22 4.98 -12.78
CA TYR A 415 36.99 3.61 -12.34
C TYR A 415 35.95 3.47 -11.25
N ASP A 416 35.66 4.49 -10.43
CA ASP A 416 34.61 4.38 -9.41
C ASP A 416 33.25 4.76 -10.01
N ARG A 417 32.39 3.76 -10.25
CA ARG A 417 31.11 3.98 -10.93
C ARG A 417 30.04 2.94 -10.62
N GLN A 418 28.80 3.38 -10.72
CA GLN A 418 27.56 2.60 -10.62
C GLN A 418 26.54 3.24 -11.57
N MET A 419 26.51 2.78 -12.82
CA MET A 419 25.86 3.50 -13.91
C MET A 419 25.30 2.59 -14.99
N VAL A 420 24.49 3.17 -15.87
CA VAL A 420 24.14 2.59 -17.17
C VAL A 420 25.06 3.21 -18.23
N SER A 421 25.74 2.38 -19.02
CA SER A 421 26.73 2.83 -20.01
C SER A 421 26.81 1.97 -21.26
N ASN A 422 27.41 2.48 -22.34
CA ASN A 422 27.79 1.72 -23.53
C ASN A 422 29.15 2.17 -24.12
N TYR A 423 30.25 1.68 -23.56
CA TYR A 423 31.58 1.96 -24.10
C TYR A 423 31.83 1.31 -25.48
N HIS A 424 32.64 1.94 -26.36
CA HIS A 424 33.00 1.37 -27.66
C HIS A 424 33.65 -0.03 -27.59
N TRP A 425 34.47 -0.29 -26.57
CA TRP A 425 35.08 -1.60 -26.32
C TRP A 425 34.12 -2.57 -25.59
N GLY A 426 32.95 -2.06 -25.19
CA GLY A 426 31.92 -2.79 -24.49
C GLY A 426 30.93 -3.55 -25.38
N GLY A 427 31.06 -3.45 -26.70
CA GLY A 427 30.07 -3.99 -27.63
C GLY A 427 28.85 -3.08 -27.76
N GLU A 428 27.83 -3.54 -28.49
CA GLU A 428 26.76 -2.67 -29.00
C GLU A 428 25.64 -2.36 -27.98
N PHE A 429 25.65 -3.02 -26.82
CA PHE A 429 24.53 -3.02 -25.88
C PHE A 429 24.78 -2.11 -24.68
N LEU A 430 23.70 -1.54 -24.14
CA LEU A 430 23.75 -0.90 -22.82
C LEU A 430 24.15 -1.93 -21.77
N ARG A 431 24.83 -1.44 -20.74
CA ARG A 431 25.33 -2.23 -19.64
C ARG A 431 24.95 -1.56 -18.34
N PHE A 432 24.58 -2.36 -17.37
CA PHE A 432 24.60 -1.95 -15.98
C PHE A 432 25.97 -2.32 -15.41
N GLU A 433 26.74 -1.34 -14.96
CA GLU A 433 28.12 -1.53 -14.53
C GLU A 433 28.34 -1.03 -13.10
N SER A 434 29.16 -1.77 -12.35
CA SER A 434 29.75 -1.35 -11.07
C SER A 434 31.25 -1.59 -11.12
N SER A 435 32.04 -0.61 -10.68
CA SER A 435 33.48 -0.79 -10.55
C SER A 435 34.07 0.03 -9.41
N THR A 436 35.24 -0.41 -8.96
CA THR A 436 36.06 0.23 -7.92
C THR A 436 37.50 0.31 -8.39
N THR A 437 38.26 1.31 -7.97
CA THR A 437 39.74 1.36 -8.00
C THR A 437 40.45 1.35 -9.36
N ASP A 438 40.18 0.41 -10.27
CA ASP A 438 40.86 0.26 -11.56
C ASP A 438 40.05 -0.55 -12.60
N GLU A 439 40.62 -0.75 -13.80
CA GLU A 439 40.01 -1.46 -14.93
C GLU A 439 39.79 -2.98 -14.72
N ASN A 440 40.46 -3.60 -13.75
CA ASN A 440 40.34 -5.02 -13.45
C ASN A 440 39.24 -5.32 -12.42
N HIS A 441 38.68 -4.29 -11.80
CA HIS A 441 37.70 -4.39 -10.73
C HIS A 441 36.35 -3.87 -11.20
N ILE A 442 35.81 -4.54 -12.22
CA ILE A 442 34.53 -4.21 -12.85
C ILE A 442 33.60 -5.43 -12.90
N GLU A 443 32.33 -5.22 -12.53
CA GLU A 443 31.24 -6.13 -12.80
C GLU A 443 30.23 -5.43 -13.72
N TYR A 444 29.68 -6.16 -14.70
CA TYR A 444 28.58 -5.64 -15.50
C TYR A 444 27.56 -6.72 -15.89
N ARG A 445 26.38 -6.25 -16.30
CA ARG A 445 25.35 -7.05 -16.99
C ARG A 445 24.95 -6.35 -18.27
N ILE A 446 24.81 -7.13 -19.34
CA ILE A 446 24.30 -6.63 -20.62
C ILE A 446 22.78 -6.47 -20.51
N LEU A 447 22.30 -5.29 -20.87
CA LEU A 447 20.88 -4.94 -20.87
C LEU A 447 20.24 -5.21 -22.25
N PRO A 448 18.90 -5.32 -22.31
CA PRO A 448 18.18 -5.52 -23.57
C PRO A 448 18.40 -4.41 -24.62
N ASP A 449 18.46 -4.78 -25.91
CA ASP A 449 18.69 -3.86 -27.04
C ASP A 449 17.49 -2.92 -27.33
N ASN A 450 16.29 -3.29 -26.89
CA ASN A 450 15.08 -2.46 -27.08
C ASN A 450 15.09 -1.17 -26.25
N LEU A 451 16.08 -0.97 -25.39
CA LEU A 451 16.24 0.24 -24.59
C LEU A 451 16.73 1.45 -25.39
N TYR A 452 17.43 1.22 -26.51
CA TYR A 452 17.92 2.30 -27.38
C TYR A 452 16.80 3.01 -28.12
N ASN A 453 17.00 4.30 -28.39
CA ASN A 453 16.06 5.19 -29.10
C ASN A 453 14.65 5.18 -28.50
N ASN A 454 14.56 4.87 -27.21
CA ASN A 454 13.31 4.83 -26.46
C ASN A 454 13.51 5.52 -25.12
N TRP A 455 12.51 6.29 -24.72
CA TRP A 455 12.47 6.85 -23.38
C TRP A 455 12.19 5.77 -22.35
N ASN A 456 13.13 5.57 -21.43
CA ASN A 456 13.01 4.62 -20.33
C ASN A 456 13.30 5.32 -19.01
N THR A 457 12.73 4.79 -17.93
CA THR A 457 13.06 5.23 -16.58
C THR A 457 14.04 4.25 -15.95
N TYR A 458 15.16 4.76 -15.45
CA TYR A 458 16.21 4.01 -14.79
C TYR A 458 16.30 4.45 -13.33
N GLU A 459 16.42 3.50 -12.40
CA GLU A 459 16.66 3.78 -10.98
C GLU A 459 17.84 2.94 -10.50
N ILE A 460 18.94 3.60 -10.14
CA ILE A 460 20.14 2.95 -9.60
C ILE A 460 20.12 3.14 -8.09
N GLN A 461 20.01 2.04 -7.35
CA GLN A 461 19.87 2.03 -5.90
C GLN A 461 21.16 1.52 -5.26
N ARG A 462 21.75 2.34 -4.39
CA ARG A 462 22.99 2.00 -3.68
C ARG A 462 22.63 1.57 -2.26
N ASN A 463 23.13 0.40 -1.85
CA ASN A 463 22.90 -0.17 -0.53
C ASN A 463 24.23 -0.54 0.14
N GLU A 464 25.06 0.47 0.39
CA GLU A 464 26.41 0.29 0.94
C GLU A 464 27.26 -0.76 0.19
N ASN A 465 27.90 -1.69 0.93
CA ASN A 465 28.81 -2.72 0.42
C ASN A 465 28.10 -3.98 -0.09
N ASN A 466 26.77 -4.05 0.01
CA ASN A 466 26.06 -5.30 -0.25
C ASN A 466 25.79 -5.49 -1.75
N ASN A 467 25.12 -4.51 -2.36
CA ASN A 467 24.75 -4.54 -3.75
C ASN A 467 24.46 -3.14 -4.28
N VAL A 468 24.51 -3.02 -5.60
CA VAL A 468 23.87 -1.95 -6.35
C VAL A 468 22.80 -2.57 -7.24
N ASN A 469 21.59 -2.01 -7.19
CA ASN A 469 20.46 -2.49 -7.96
C ASN A 469 20.13 -1.50 -9.08
N LEU A 470 19.65 -2.01 -10.20
CA LEU A 470 19.07 -1.23 -11.28
C LEU A 470 17.63 -1.69 -11.52
N LEU A 471 16.69 -0.76 -11.47
CA LEU A 471 15.34 -0.95 -11.95
C LEU A 471 15.14 -0.21 -13.27
N ILE A 472 14.52 -0.87 -14.24
CA ILE A 472 14.12 -0.25 -15.51
C ILE A 472 12.61 -0.35 -15.66
N ASN A 473 11.96 0.80 -15.87
CA ASN A 473 10.51 0.94 -16.02
C ASN A 473 9.69 0.27 -14.90
N ASP A 474 10.27 0.17 -13.69
CA ASP A 474 9.74 -0.53 -12.51
C ASP A 474 9.41 -2.03 -12.70
N ASN A 475 9.84 -2.65 -13.80
CA ASN A 475 9.49 -4.04 -14.13
C ASN A 475 10.70 -4.94 -14.33
N GLU A 476 11.85 -4.38 -14.75
CA GLU A 476 13.09 -5.13 -14.89
C GLU A 476 13.99 -4.82 -13.70
N PHE A 477 14.54 -5.86 -13.08
CA PHE A 477 15.40 -5.74 -11.91
C PHE A 477 16.74 -6.44 -12.16
N TRP A 478 17.82 -5.71 -11.91
CA TRP A 478 19.19 -6.18 -12.03
C TRP A 478 19.95 -5.85 -10.75
N SER A 479 20.90 -6.69 -10.36
CA SER A 479 21.72 -6.47 -9.17
C SER A 479 23.16 -6.89 -9.44
N LEU A 480 24.11 -6.08 -8.96
CA LEU A 480 25.54 -6.35 -8.95
C LEU A 480 26.02 -6.35 -7.51
N SER A 481 26.91 -7.28 -7.18
CA SER A 481 27.41 -7.46 -5.81
C SER A 481 28.93 -7.50 -5.71
N ASN A 482 29.64 -7.46 -6.84
CA ASN A 482 31.08 -7.34 -6.88
C ASN A 482 31.47 -5.90 -7.24
N TYR A 483 32.62 -5.47 -6.70
CA TYR A 483 33.21 -4.16 -6.99
C TYR A 483 32.20 -3.01 -6.80
N VAL A 484 31.49 -3.06 -5.67
CA VAL A 484 30.50 -2.04 -5.29
C VAL A 484 31.21 -0.91 -4.55
N TYR A 485 31.30 0.26 -5.19
CA TYR A 485 31.88 1.44 -4.57
C TYR A 485 30.94 2.04 -3.51
N ASN A 486 31.45 2.20 -2.29
CA ASN A 486 30.68 2.63 -1.13
C ASN A 486 30.90 4.10 -0.71
N GLY A 487 31.89 4.76 -1.31
CA GLY A 487 32.18 6.18 -1.07
C GLY A 487 31.18 7.10 -1.75
N ASN A 488 31.38 8.40 -1.63
CA ASN A 488 30.47 9.36 -2.25
C ASN A 488 30.73 9.44 -3.76
N LEU A 489 29.67 9.41 -4.55
CA LEU A 489 29.74 9.57 -6.01
C LEU A 489 28.82 10.71 -6.47
N PRO A 490 29.26 11.55 -7.41
CA PRO A 490 28.36 12.49 -8.06
C PRO A 490 27.40 11.76 -8.99
N VAL A 491 26.25 12.37 -9.25
CA VAL A 491 25.36 11.95 -10.35
C VAL A 491 25.76 12.71 -11.60
N SER A 492 25.98 11.96 -12.68
CA SER A 492 26.51 12.51 -13.91
C SER A 492 25.91 11.87 -15.16
N PHE A 493 25.85 12.64 -16.23
CA PHE A 493 25.46 12.19 -17.57
C PHE A 493 26.49 12.66 -18.59
N TYR A 494 26.84 11.78 -19.53
CA TYR A 494 27.90 12.03 -20.50
C TYR A 494 27.51 11.59 -21.90
N ALA A 495 28.08 12.29 -22.87
CA ALA A 495 28.16 11.92 -24.27
C ALA A 495 29.57 12.24 -24.79
N ARG A 496 30.24 11.30 -25.46
CA ARG A 496 31.62 11.51 -25.94
C ARG A 496 31.86 11.18 -27.40
N GLU A 497 33.01 11.59 -27.90
CA GLU A 497 33.52 11.18 -29.20
C GLU A 497 33.78 9.66 -29.21
N TYR A 498 33.45 9.03 -30.32
CA TYR A 498 33.84 7.65 -30.59
C TYR A 498 35.35 7.56 -30.73
N ASP A 499 35.98 6.79 -29.85
CA ASP A 499 37.43 6.59 -29.88
C ASP A 499 37.82 5.67 -31.04
N THR A 500 38.55 6.23 -32.02
CA THR A 500 39.03 5.51 -33.20
C THR A 500 40.42 4.89 -33.01
N SER A 501 41.08 5.11 -31.87
CA SER A 501 42.46 4.71 -31.61
C SER A 501 42.61 3.25 -31.15
N GLN A 502 41.55 2.66 -30.59
CA GLN A 502 41.53 1.30 -30.07
C GLN A 502 41.21 0.30 -31.21
N GLY A 503 42.25 -0.11 -31.94
CA GLY A 503 42.17 -0.93 -33.16
C GLY A 503 41.69 -2.39 -33.02
N GLY A 504 40.83 -2.71 -32.04
CA GLY A 504 40.32 -4.06 -31.78
C GLY A 504 38.79 -4.21 -31.67
N GLY A 505 38.03 -3.11 -31.77
CA GLY A 505 36.57 -3.11 -31.65
C GLY A 505 35.81 -3.21 -32.99
N TYR A 506 34.51 -3.55 -32.91
CA TYR A 506 33.58 -3.37 -34.02
C TYR A 506 33.54 -1.88 -34.39
N ASN A 507 33.75 -1.55 -35.68
CA ASN A 507 33.62 -0.19 -36.19
C ASN A 507 32.17 0.04 -36.62
N PRO A 508 31.37 0.80 -35.86
CA PRO A 508 29.96 0.96 -36.14
C PRO A 508 29.72 1.89 -37.34
N PRO A 509 28.53 1.85 -37.94
CA PRO A 509 28.10 2.84 -38.92
C PRO A 509 28.29 4.25 -38.35
N ASP A 510 28.64 5.23 -39.19
CA ASP A 510 28.85 6.61 -38.73
C ASP A 510 27.60 7.22 -38.05
N SER A 511 26.41 6.71 -38.37
CA SER A 511 25.16 7.09 -37.71
C SER A 511 25.06 6.67 -36.24
N GLU A 512 25.87 5.71 -35.80
CA GLU A 512 25.92 5.17 -34.44
C GLU A 512 27.17 5.64 -33.68
N LYS A 513 28.05 6.41 -34.32
CA LYS A 513 29.23 6.98 -33.67
C LYS A 513 28.86 8.24 -32.88
N ASN A 514 29.61 8.43 -31.80
CA ASN A 514 29.52 9.51 -30.84
C ASN A 514 28.23 9.44 -30.00
N GLY A 515 28.34 9.80 -28.72
CA GLY A 515 27.21 9.73 -27.80
C GLY A 515 26.15 10.78 -28.05
N ASN A 516 24.89 10.41 -27.84
CA ASN A 516 23.74 11.28 -27.76
C ASN A 516 22.74 10.77 -26.70
N ILE A 517 22.79 11.34 -25.49
CA ILE A 517 21.82 11.03 -24.44
C ILE A 517 20.88 12.22 -24.21
N SER A 518 19.58 11.93 -24.11
CA SER A 518 18.56 12.92 -23.76
C SER A 518 17.96 12.62 -22.39
N ILE A 519 17.81 13.64 -21.54
CA ILE A 519 17.38 13.49 -20.15
C ILE A 519 16.18 14.40 -19.90
N ASP A 520 15.06 13.80 -19.54
CA ASP A 520 13.79 14.49 -19.27
C ASP A 520 13.70 14.98 -17.83
N TRP A 521 13.91 14.08 -16.88
CA TRP A 521 13.99 14.44 -15.48
C TRP A 521 14.91 13.50 -14.74
N VAL A 522 15.45 13.97 -13.62
CA VAL A 522 16.34 13.25 -12.74
C VAL A 522 16.13 13.71 -11.31
N PHE A 523 16.17 12.76 -10.38
CA PHE A 523 16.16 13.07 -8.96
C PHE A 523 17.01 12.10 -8.16
N VAL A 524 17.44 12.56 -6.99
CA VAL A 524 18.17 11.74 -6.01
C VAL A 524 17.35 11.65 -4.73
N ARG A 525 17.18 10.43 -4.25
CA ARG A 525 16.41 10.07 -3.06
C ARG A 525 17.25 9.29 -2.07
N LYS A 526 16.82 9.27 -0.80
CA LYS A 526 17.40 8.37 0.21
C LYS A 526 16.93 6.95 -0.07
N TYR A 527 17.79 5.96 0.08
CA TYR A 527 17.45 4.57 -0.16
C TYR A 527 17.95 3.69 1.00
N TYR A 528 17.06 2.84 1.50
CA TYR A 528 17.34 1.79 2.47
C TYR A 528 16.64 0.50 2.04
N GLU A 529 17.29 -0.63 2.29
CA GLU A 529 16.75 -1.96 1.98
C GLU A 529 16.46 -2.75 3.27
N PRO A 530 15.26 -3.37 3.41
CA PRO A 530 14.11 -3.26 2.52
C PRO A 530 13.46 -1.87 2.56
N GLU A 531 12.90 -1.44 1.43
CA GLU A 531 12.07 -0.24 1.38
C GLU A 531 10.80 -0.39 2.26
N PRO A 532 10.20 0.73 2.73
CA PRO A 532 8.91 0.70 3.41
C PRO A 532 7.81 0.06 2.55
N ASP A 533 6.99 -0.81 3.15
CA ASP A 533 5.83 -1.38 2.45
C ASP A 533 4.75 -0.30 2.31
N VAL A 534 4.23 -0.10 1.10
CA VAL A 534 3.12 0.82 0.82
C VAL A 534 1.90 0.03 0.34
N ARG A 535 0.77 0.18 1.03
CA ARG A 535 -0.45 -0.61 0.75
C ARG A 535 -1.69 0.29 0.72
N TRP A 536 -2.45 0.19 -0.36
CA TRP A 536 -3.81 0.75 -0.40
C TRP A 536 -4.74 -0.06 0.51
N LEU A 537 -5.48 0.62 1.38
CA LEU A 537 -6.56 -0.03 2.11
C LEU A 537 -7.80 -0.04 1.21
N ALA A 538 -7.92 -1.08 0.40
CA ALA A 538 -9.01 -1.27 -0.55
C ALA A 538 -10.10 -2.17 0.05
N SER A 539 -11.00 -1.59 0.83
CA SER A 539 -12.25 -2.27 1.19
C SER A 539 -13.44 -1.32 1.23
N GLU A 540 -14.61 -1.87 1.00
CA GLU A 540 -15.85 -1.15 1.26
C GLU A 540 -16.12 -1.20 2.76
N VAL A 541 -16.57 -0.07 3.29
CA VAL A 541 -17.27 -0.04 4.56
C VAL A 541 -18.70 -0.49 4.29
N ILE A 542 -19.06 -1.64 4.84
CA ILE A 542 -20.36 -2.27 4.71
C ILE A 542 -20.93 -2.43 6.10
N PHE A 543 -22.11 -1.85 6.34
CA PHE A 543 -22.85 -2.06 7.58
C PHE A 543 -24.35 -2.13 7.29
N THR A 544 -25.11 -2.66 8.24
CA THR A 544 -26.57 -2.64 8.21
C THR A 544 -27.12 -1.69 9.27
N VAL A 545 -28.26 -1.08 8.98
CA VAL A 545 -29.08 -0.34 9.96
C VAL A 545 -30.48 -0.91 9.91
N ASN A 546 -30.93 -1.54 11.00
CA ASN A 546 -32.23 -2.23 11.07
C ASN A 546 -32.49 -3.19 9.89
N GLY A 547 -31.44 -3.84 9.38
CA GLY A 547 -31.50 -4.77 8.25
C GLY A 547 -31.32 -4.14 6.85
N TYR A 548 -31.27 -2.80 6.73
CA TYR A 548 -30.95 -2.12 5.48
C TYR A 548 -29.44 -2.02 5.29
N VAL A 549 -28.95 -2.43 4.12
CA VAL A 549 -27.52 -2.47 3.82
C VAL A 549 -27.04 -1.13 3.30
N TYR A 550 -25.98 -0.62 3.91
CA TYR A 550 -25.24 0.55 3.46
C TYR A 550 -23.85 0.10 3.01
N ARG A 551 -23.41 0.62 1.86
CA ARG A 551 -22.06 0.42 1.32
C ARG A 551 -21.44 1.76 1.04
N LYS A 552 -20.19 1.91 1.46
CA LYS A 552 -19.39 3.10 1.17
C LYS A 552 -17.97 2.70 0.83
N PRO A 553 -17.49 3.05 -0.37
CA PRO A 553 -16.07 2.91 -0.67
C PRO A 553 -15.25 3.68 0.36
N LEU A 554 -14.19 3.10 0.93
CA LEU A 554 -13.25 3.85 1.76
C LEU A 554 -12.65 5.05 1.03
N LEU A 555 -12.59 4.99 -0.29
CA LEU A 555 -12.22 6.08 -1.16
C LEU A 555 -13.08 7.35 -0.95
N THR A 556 -14.24 7.26 -0.29
CA THR A 556 -15.21 8.35 -0.06
C THR A 556 -15.29 8.81 1.41
N VAL A 557 -14.21 8.86 2.19
CA VAL A 557 -14.32 9.16 3.66
C VAL A 557 -15.07 10.47 3.99
N LEU A 558 -15.03 11.47 3.12
CA LEU A 558 -15.39 12.86 3.42
C LEU A 558 -16.87 13.14 3.72
N GLN A 559 -17.81 12.47 3.05
CA GLN A 559 -19.24 12.72 3.24
C GLN A 559 -19.90 11.65 4.11
N PRO A 560 -20.62 12.02 5.19
CA PRO A 560 -21.38 11.04 5.96
C PRO A 560 -22.41 10.33 5.08
N ILE A 561 -22.70 9.07 5.39
CA ILE A 561 -23.83 8.35 4.80
C ILE A 561 -25.07 8.77 5.58
N ASP A 562 -26.06 9.32 4.91
CA ASP A 562 -27.37 9.55 5.52
C ASP A 562 -28.05 8.20 5.80
N ILE A 563 -28.27 7.91 7.07
CA ILE A 563 -28.95 6.70 7.55
C ILE A 563 -30.30 7.05 8.21
N THR A 564 -30.69 8.33 8.21
CA THR A 564 -31.95 8.84 8.78
C THR A 564 -33.18 8.01 8.39
N PRO A 565 -33.36 7.62 7.11
CA PRO A 565 -34.56 6.88 6.68
C PRO A 565 -34.75 5.50 7.35
N ASN A 566 -33.71 4.94 7.97
CA ASN A 566 -33.74 3.61 8.57
C ASN A 566 -33.57 3.59 10.08
N ILE A 567 -33.56 4.75 10.72
CA ILE A 567 -33.56 4.89 12.18
C ILE A 567 -34.98 5.24 12.63
N LYS A 568 -35.39 4.72 13.78
CA LYS A 568 -36.71 4.97 14.36
C LYS A 568 -36.61 5.30 15.85
N SER A 569 -37.63 5.95 16.38
CA SER A 569 -37.82 5.99 17.84
C SER A 569 -38.00 4.56 18.38
N GLY A 570 -37.52 4.30 19.59
CA GLY A 570 -37.40 2.97 20.16
C GLY A 570 -36.07 2.28 19.80
N ILE A 571 -36.12 0.95 19.65
CA ILE A 571 -34.92 0.11 19.48
C ILE A 571 -34.44 0.08 18.03
N ASN A 572 -33.13 0.22 17.88
CA ASN A 572 -32.40 0.14 16.62
C ASN A 572 -31.19 -0.79 16.76
N LYS A 573 -30.77 -1.36 15.62
CA LYS A 573 -29.62 -2.25 15.50
C LYS A 573 -28.74 -1.81 14.33
N ILE A 574 -27.43 -1.80 14.55
CA ILE A 574 -26.40 -1.59 13.52
C ILE A 574 -25.47 -2.80 13.52
N GLU A 575 -25.10 -3.33 12.35
CA GLU A 575 -24.11 -4.40 12.22
C GLU A 575 -23.02 -3.97 11.24
N ILE A 576 -21.77 -3.86 11.69
CA ILE A 576 -20.65 -3.52 10.82
C ILE A 576 -20.13 -4.83 10.22
N LEU A 577 -20.49 -5.10 8.97
CA LEU A 577 -20.15 -6.35 8.28
C LEU A 577 -18.70 -6.36 7.80
N SER A 578 -18.21 -5.21 7.34
CA SER A 578 -16.84 -5.01 6.86
C SER A 578 -16.46 -3.55 7.06
N SER A 579 -15.38 -3.29 7.76
CA SER A 579 -14.74 -1.97 7.76
C SER A 579 -13.29 -2.11 8.21
N PRO A 580 -12.28 -1.58 7.51
CA PRO A 580 -10.90 -1.61 8.02
C PRO A 580 -10.60 -0.43 8.95
N LEU A 581 -11.52 0.52 9.08
CA LEU A 581 -11.43 1.66 9.97
C LEU A 581 -12.68 1.73 10.86
N PRO A 582 -12.62 2.31 12.06
CA PRO A 582 -13.79 2.50 12.89
C PRO A 582 -14.87 3.33 12.19
N VAL A 583 -16.14 3.15 12.59
CA VAL A 583 -17.28 3.89 12.06
C VAL A 583 -18.00 4.58 13.21
N GLU A 584 -18.23 5.88 13.06
CA GLU A 584 -19.09 6.67 13.96
C GLU A 584 -20.50 6.75 13.37
N PHE A 585 -21.50 6.57 14.22
CA PHE A 585 -22.90 6.83 13.94
C PHE A 585 -23.38 7.98 14.80
N LYS A 586 -23.64 9.13 14.19
CA LYS A 586 -24.22 10.30 14.84
C LYS A 586 -25.74 10.26 14.68
N ILE A 587 -26.48 10.37 15.78
CA ILE A 587 -27.95 10.42 15.80
C ILE A 587 -28.38 11.72 16.48
N GLU A 588 -29.29 12.47 15.86
CA GLU A 588 -29.86 13.72 16.36
C GLU A 588 -31.38 13.61 16.46
N THR A 589 -31.95 14.15 17.54
CA THR A 589 -33.39 14.19 17.81
C THR A 589 -33.92 15.60 17.96
N ASP A 590 -35.22 15.76 17.78
CA ASP A 590 -35.93 17.05 17.89
C ASP A 590 -35.98 17.63 19.29
N ASP A 591 -36.05 16.77 20.29
CA ASP A 591 -35.99 17.13 21.69
C ASP A 591 -34.86 16.39 22.42
N ASN A 592 -34.52 16.88 23.61
CA ASN A 592 -33.62 16.16 24.48
C ASN A 592 -34.26 14.85 24.94
N THR A 593 -33.64 13.74 24.58
CA THR A 593 -34.07 12.39 24.95
C THR A 593 -32.95 11.67 25.70
N ASP A 594 -33.31 10.56 26.32
CA ASP A 594 -32.35 9.59 26.82
C ASP A 594 -31.99 8.61 25.68
N PHE A 595 -30.70 8.32 25.57
CA PHE A 595 -30.13 7.31 24.69
C PHE A 595 -29.51 6.20 25.53
N TYR A 596 -29.83 4.96 25.17
CA TYR A 596 -29.22 3.76 25.73
C TYR A 596 -28.52 3.01 24.62
N TYR A 597 -27.29 2.55 24.82
CA TYR A 597 -26.59 1.78 23.80
C TYR A 597 -25.75 0.66 24.37
N LEU A 598 -25.53 -0.34 23.53
CA LEU A 598 -24.82 -1.58 23.77
C LEU A 598 -24.06 -1.96 22.49
N THR A 599 -22.73 -1.88 22.51
CA THR A 599 -21.88 -2.43 21.45
C THR A 599 -21.36 -3.80 21.88
N LEU A 600 -21.53 -4.78 21.01
CA LEU A 600 -20.98 -6.13 21.11
C LEU A 600 -19.90 -6.27 20.03
N SER A 601 -18.75 -6.82 20.40
CA SER A 601 -17.64 -7.08 19.46
C SER A 601 -17.34 -8.58 19.28
N PRO A 602 -18.18 -9.34 18.54
CA PRO A 602 -18.00 -10.77 18.30
C PRO A 602 -16.67 -11.15 17.64
N ARG A 603 -16.06 -10.26 16.86
CA ARG A 603 -14.76 -10.52 16.21
C ARG A 603 -13.57 -10.52 17.17
N ASN A 604 -13.73 -9.95 18.36
CA ASN A 604 -12.69 -9.96 19.40
C ASN A 604 -12.71 -11.26 20.23
N ILE A 605 -13.38 -12.32 19.74
CA ILE A 605 -13.36 -13.66 20.33
C ILE A 605 -12.17 -14.43 19.76
N THR A 606 -11.18 -14.77 20.60
CA THR A 606 -10.11 -15.70 20.20
C THR A 606 -10.50 -17.14 20.50
N ILE A 607 -10.14 -18.04 19.58
CA ILE A 607 -9.99 -19.49 19.81
C ILE A 607 -8.53 -19.84 19.44
N MET A 608 -7.73 -20.46 20.32
CA MET A 608 -6.61 -21.28 19.81
C MET A 608 -6.97 -22.75 19.87
N VAL A 609 -6.53 -23.47 18.84
CA VAL A 609 -6.44 -24.92 18.81
C VAL A 609 -4.97 -25.30 19.04
N ASN A 610 -4.74 -26.36 19.81
CA ASN A 610 -3.43 -26.96 20.02
C ASN A 610 -2.87 -27.50 18.68
N PRO A 611 -1.64 -27.15 18.27
CA PRO A 611 -0.96 -27.85 17.18
C PRO A 611 -0.25 -29.07 17.76
N ASN A 612 -0.99 -30.17 17.88
CA ASN A 612 -0.48 -31.54 17.95
C ASN A 612 -1.69 -32.40 17.52
N ASP A 613 -1.92 -32.72 16.25
CA ASP A 613 -0.97 -33.01 15.16
C ASP A 613 -0.87 -31.97 14.03
#